data_AF-A0A3M6JVK3-F1
#
_entry.id   AF-A0A3M6JVK3-F1
#
_cell.length_a   1.000
_cell.length_b   1.000
_cell.length_c   1.000
_cell.angle_alpha   90.00
_cell.angle_beta   90.00
_cell.angle_gamma   90.00
#
_symmetry.space_group_name_H-M   'P 1'
#
loop_
_entity.id
_entity.type
_entity.pdbx_description
1 polymer ?
#
loop_
_entity_poly.entity_id
_entity_poly.type
_entity_poly.pdbx_seq_one_letter_code
_entity_poly.pdbx_strand_id
1 'polypeptide(L)'
;MQQTIQQKPPVLKFLAIISIATAVILVITITPWNIVPTAITENVTVIAVTESGCVGESSLGHSVVVENCQAKVGDTISATSYVPAMEQNGYYDKIQQKLEKVTP
;
A
#
# COMPACT_ATOMS: atom_id res chain seq x y z
N MET A 1 -29.71 28.72 48.69
CA MET A 1 -28.64 29.03 47.72
C MET A 1 -27.89 27.75 47.43
N GLN A 2 -28.00 27.22 46.22
CA GLN A 2 -27.35 25.95 45.84
C GLN A 2 -25.95 26.28 45.31
N GLN A 3 -24.91 25.91 46.07
CA GLN A 3 -23.52 26.08 45.65
C GLN A 3 -23.16 24.96 44.65
N THR A 4 -23.04 25.33 43.39
CA THR A 4 -22.49 24.44 42.35
C THR A 4 -20.99 24.32 42.59
N ILE A 5 -20.53 23.16 43.06
CA ILE A 5 -19.10 22.85 43.16
C ILE A 5 -18.56 22.79 41.72
N GLN A 6 -17.86 23.83 41.27
CA GLN A 6 -17.15 23.83 40.00
C GLN A 6 -16.00 22.81 40.10
N GLN A 7 -16.22 21.60 39.58
CA GLN A 7 -15.17 20.59 39.48
C GLN A 7 -14.10 21.10 38.49
N LYS A 8 -12.86 21.24 38.98
CA LYS A 8 -11.70 21.55 38.14
C LYS A 8 -11.65 20.51 37.01
N PRO A 9 -11.62 20.93 35.72
CA PRO A 9 -11.61 19.98 34.62
C PRO A 9 -10.40 19.05 34.79
N PRO A 10 -10.52 17.74 34.48
CA PRO A 10 -9.45 16.78 34.67
C PRO A 10 -8.40 16.93 33.55
N VAL A 11 -7.79 18.11 33.43
CA VAL A 11 -6.83 18.51 32.39
C VAL A 11 -5.70 17.50 32.24
N LEU A 12 -5.24 16.89 33.33
CA LEU A 12 -4.20 15.87 33.31
C LEU A 12 -4.60 14.60 32.54
N LYS A 13 -5.88 14.18 32.67
CA LYS A 13 -6.39 13.01 31.94
C LYS A 13 -6.47 13.30 30.44
N PHE A 14 -6.90 14.51 30.07
CA PHE A 14 -6.96 14.92 28.67
C PHE A 14 -5.57 15.06 28.05
N LEU A 15 -4.59 15.62 28.75
CA LEU A 15 -3.20 15.69 28.29
C LEU A 15 -2.60 14.30 28.05
N ALA A 16 -2.86 13.34 28.96
CA ALA A 16 -2.39 11.97 28.80
C ALA A 16 -3.02 11.28 27.57
N ILE A 17 -4.32 11.51 27.32
CA ILE A 17 -5.01 10.96 26.14
C ILE A 17 -4.42 11.55 24.85
N ILE A 18 -4.22 12.87 24.82
CA ILE A 18 -3.64 13.55 23.65
C ILE A 18 -2.23 13.02 23.39
N SER A 19 -1.38 12.91 24.40
CA SER A 19 -0.01 12.41 24.22
C SER A 19 0.03 10.99 23.68
N ILE A 20 -0.86 10.11 24.16
CA ILE A 20 -0.96 8.73 23.66
C ILE A 20 -1.45 8.73 22.21
N ALA A 21 -2.49 9.49 21.89
CA ALA A 21 -3.02 9.60 20.54
C ALA A 21 -1.95 10.11 19.55
N THR A 22 -1.21 11.16 19.91
CA THR A 22 -0.13 11.70 19.07
C THR A 22 0.99 10.68 18.85
N ALA A 23 1.39 9.95 19.89
CA ALA A 23 2.41 8.90 19.76
C ALA A 23 1.98 7.79 18.80
N VAL A 24 0.72 7.33 18.89
CA VAL A 24 0.18 6.30 17.99
C VAL A 24 0.14 6.79 16.54
N ILE A 25 -0.32 8.02 16.31
CA ILE A 25 -0.35 8.61 14.96
C ILE A 25 1.06 8.70 14.38
N LEU A 26 2.05 9.17 15.16
CA LEU A 26 3.43 9.29 14.70
C LEU A 26 4.02 7.94 14.34
N VAL A 27 3.77 6.90 15.14
CA VAL A 27 4.21 5.54 14.81
C VAL A 27 3.62 5.11 13.48
N ILE A 28 2.29 5.15 13.31
CA ILE A 28 1.62 4.67 12.09
C ILE A 28 2.04 5.45 10.84
N THR A 29 2.36 6.74 10.98
CA THR A 29 2.72 7.61 9.84
C THR A 29 4.20 7.56 9.47
N ILE A 30 5.12 7.43 10.44
CA ILE A 30 6.57 7.50 10.21
C ILE A 30 7.19 6.12 10.01
N THR A 31 6.51 5.06 10.42
CA THR A 31 7.04 3.70 10.28
C THR A 31 7.43 3.35 8.85
N PRO A 32 8.55 2.61 8.66
CA PRO A 32 9.19 2.46 7.35
C PRO A 32 8.32 1.85 6.26
N TRP A 33 7.31 1.06 6.60
CA TRP A 33 6.42 0.44 5.62
C TRP A 33 5.66 1.44 4.75
N ASN A 34 5.59 2.73 5.15
CA ASN A 34 4.97 3.79 4.36
C ASN A 34 5.93 4.53 3.42
N ILE A 35 7.25 4.38 3.55
CA ILE A 35 8.23 5.22 2.82
C ILE A 35 9.34 4.38 2.17
N VAL A 36 9.70 3.26 2.77
CA VAL A 36 10.77 2.39 2.30
C VAL A 36 10.16 1.29 1.43
N PRO A 37 10.57 1.15 0.16
CA PRO A 37 10.18 0.03 -0.68
C PRO A 37 10.54 -1.29 0.01
N THR A 38 9.53 -2.09 0.34
CA THR A 38 9.71 -3.45 0.84
C THR A 38 9.40 -4.43 -0.28
N ALA A 39 10.29 -5.41 -0.44
CA ALA A 39 10.04 -6.52 -1.37
C ALA A 39 9.02 -7.46 -0.73
N ILE A 40 7.87 -7.63 -1.40
CA ILE A 40 6.86 -8.61 -1.04
C ILE A 40 6.81 -9.69 -2.11
N THR A 41 6.67 -10.94 -1.68
CA THR A 41 6.54 -12.09 -2.57
C THR A 41 5.12 -12.60 -2.51
N GLU A 42 4.43 -12.57 -3.65
CA GLU A 42 3.02 -12.99 -3.78
C GLU A 42 2.87 -14.00 -4.90
N ASN A 43 1.84 -14.83 -4.80
CA ASN A 43 1.42 -15.71 -5.89
C ASN A 43 0.55 -14.91 -6.87
N VAL A 44 0.97 -14.86 -8.12
CA VAL A 44 0.29 -14.14 -9.19
C VAL A 44 -0.14 -15.11 -10.28
N THR A 45 -1.31 -14.87 -10.88
CA THR A 45 -1.80 -15.65 -12.02
C THR A 45 -1.33 -15.00 -13.32
N VAL A 46 -0.68 -15.75 -14.19
CA VAL A 46 -0.16 -15.25 -15.45
C VAL A 46 -1.32 -14.92 -16.39
N ILE A 47 -1.43 -13.66 -16.78
CA ILE A 47 -2.46 -13.16 -17.69
C ILE A 47 -1.94 -12.95 -19.12
N ALA A 48 -0.62 -12.74 -19.26
CA ALA A 48 0.01 -12.57 -20.57
C ALA A 48 1.47 -13.02 -20.53
N VAL A 49 1.96 -13.51 -21.68
CA VAL A 49 3.39 -13.78 -21.90
C VAL A 49 3.88 -12.82 -22.98
N THR A 50 4.95 -12.10 -22.68
CA THR A 50 5.58 -11.08 -23.53
C THR A 50 7.00 -11.51 -23.90
N GLU A 51 7.61 -10.86 -24.89
CA GLU A 51 9.01 -11.14 -25.27
C GLU A 51 10.00 -10.88 -24.11
N SER A 52 9.65 -9.97 -23.20
CA SER A 52 10.44 -9.61 -22.01
C SER A 52 10.19 -10.49 -20.77
N GLY A 53 9.16 -11.36 -20.79
CA GLY A 53 8.78 -12.19 -19.64
C GLY A 53 7.26 -12.35 -19.48
N CYS A 54 6.82 -12.81 -18.30
CA CYS A 54 5.39 -13.00 -18.01
C CYS A 54 4.81 -11.80 -17.25
N VAL A 55 3.57 -11.45 -17.56
CA VAL A 55 2.77 -10.53 -16.75
C VAL A 55 1.81 -11.35 -15.91
N GLY A 56 1.95 -11.26 -14.59
CA GLY A 56 1.06 -11.90 -13.63
C GLY A 56 0.23 -10.88 -12.88
N GLU A 57 -1.01 -11.24 -12.53
CA GLU A 57 -1.90 -10.44 -11.70
C GLU A 57 -2.04 -11.08 -10.33
N SER A 58 -1.80 -10.30 -9.27
CA SER A 58 -2.07 -10.70 -7.88
C SER A 58 -3.58 -10.78 -7.64
N SER A 59 -4.01 -11.54 -6.62
CA SER A 59 -5.41 -11.58 -6.18
C SER A 59 -5.96 -10.21 -5.75
N LEU A 60 -5.05 -9.28 -5.44
CA LEU A 60 -5.36 -7.88 -5.11
C LEU A 60 -5.45 -6.97 -6.36
N GLY A 61 -5.32 -7.52 -7.58
CA GLY A 61 -5.41 -6.76 -8.83
C GLY A 61 -4.12 -6.05 -9.25
N HIS A 62 -2.98 -6.40 -8.64
CA HIS A 62 -1.68 -5.79 -8.94
C HIS A 62 -0.99 -6.55 -10.07
N SER A 63 -0.61 -5.86 -11.14
CA SER A 63 0.15 -6.45 -12.25
C SER A 63 1.66 -6.39 -11.98
N VAL A 64 2.31 -7.55 -12.03
CA VAL A 64 3.76 -7.70 -11.84
C VAL A 64 4.37 -8.31 -13.09
N VAL A 65 5.47 -7.73 -13.56
CA VAL A 65 6.26 -8.28 -14.66
C VAL A 65 7.36 -9.16 -14.07
N VAL A 66 7.38 -10.43 -14.47
CA VAL A 66 8.41 -11.39 -14.10
C VAL A 66 9.30 -11.62 -15.31
N GLU A 67 10.52 -11.11 -15.22
CA GLU A 67 11.55 -11.30 -16.25
C GLU A 67 11.92 -12.78 -16.36
N ASN A 68 12.18 -13.25 -17.59
CA ASN A 68 12.66 -14.60 -17.87
C ASN A 68 11.76 -15.72 -17.29
N CYS A 69 10.45 -15.55 -17.44
CA CYS A 69 9.46 -16.52 -16.99
C CYS A 69 9.06 -17.48 -18.13
N GLN A 70 8.96 -18.78 -17.82
CA GLN A 70 8.57 -19.86 -18.74
C GLN A 70 7.14 -20.38 -18.50
N ALA A 71 6.33 -19.64 -17.74
CA ALA A 71 4.97 -20.03 -17.41
C ALA A 71 3.98 -19.67 -18.53
N LYS A 72 2.83 -20.36 -18.55
CA LYS A 72 1.76 -20.13 -19.51
C LYS A 72 0.65 -19.28 -18.90
N VAL A 73 -0.15 -18.67 -19.75
CA VAL A 73 -1.37 -17.97 -19.32
C VAL A 73 -2.25 -18.93 -18.51
N GLY A 74 -2.67 -18.51 -17.32
CA GLY A 74 -3.42 -19.30 -16.35
C GLY A 74 -2.57 -19.97 -15.26
N ASP A 75 -1.25 -20.06 -15.43
CA ASP A 75 -0.38 -20.61 -14.39
C ASP A 75 -0.26 -19.65 -13.21
N THR A 76 -0.10 -20.20 -12.01
CA THR A 76 0.19 -19.41 -10.80
C THR A 76 1.68 -19.49 -10.48
N ILE A 77 2.35 -18.35 -10.44
CA ILE A 77 3.79 -18.23 -10.17
C ILE A 77 4.05 -17.32 -8.98
N SER A 78 5.17 -17.52 -8.30
CA SER A 78 5.61 -16.62 -7.23
C SER A 78 6.39 -15.45 -7.82
N ALA A 79 5.91 -14.23 -7.60
CA ALA A 79 6.53 -13.00 -8.08
C ALA A 79 6.88 -12.09 -6.91
N THR A 80 8.03 -11.42 -7.00
CA THR A 80 8.45 -10.43 -5.99
C THR A 80 8.31 -9.04 -6.56
N SER A 81 7.63 -8.16 -5.83
CA SER A 81 7.42 -6.76 -6.22
C SER A 81 7.66 -5.82 -5.03
N TYR A 82 7.92 -4.54 -5.30
CA TYR A 82 8.18 -3.55 -4.26
C TYR A 82 6.93 -2.72 -3.94
N VAL A 83 6.52 -2.71 -2.67
CA VAL A 83 5.39 -1.91 -2.14
C VAL A 83 5.92 -0.97 -1.04
N PRO A 84 5.40 0.27 -0.87
CA PRO A 84 4.43 0.94 -1.71
C PRO A 84 5.10 1.55 -2.96
N ALA A 85 6.33 1.18 -3.32
CA ALA A 85 7.01 1.76 -4.48
C ALA A 85 6.14 1.72 -5.74
N MET A 86 5.38 0.65 -5.96
CA MET A 86 4.38 0.55 -7.03
C MET A 86 3.28 1.63 -6.94
N GLU A 87 2.79 1.98 -5.74
CA GLU A 87 1.80 3.05 -5.56
C GLU A 87 2.43 4.47 -5.56
N GLN A 88 3.61 4.62 -4.94
CA GLN A 88 4.30 5.91 -4.77
C GLN A 88 5.07 6.38 -6.01
N ASN A 89 5.49 5.48 -6.88
CA ASN A 89 6.23 5.85 -8.10
C ASN A 89 5.32 6.31 -9.26
N GLY A 90 4.01 6.48 -9.00
CA GLY A 90 3.02 6.84 -10.01
C GLY A 90 2.81 5.75 -11.06
N TYR A 91 2.99 4.46 -10.72
CA TYR A 91 2.73 3.36 -11.65
C TYR A 91 1.30 3.42 -12.16
N TYR A 92 0.32 3.61 -11.27
CA TYR A 92 -1.08 3.76 -11.65
C TYR A 92 -1.29 4.96 -12.58
N ASP A 93 -0.67 6.12 -12.31
CA ASP A 93 -0.74 7.28 -13.20
C ASP A 93 -0.18 6.97 -14.60
N LYS A 94 0.92 6.23 -14.68
CA LYS A 94 1.53 5.81 -15.96
C LYS A 94 0.68 4.77 -16.69
N ILE A 95 0.01 3.88 -15.97
CA ILE A 95 -0.93 2.91 -16.54
C ILE A 95 -2.18 3.65 -17.06
N GLN A 96 -2.75 4.57 -16.28
CA GLN A 96 -3.88 5.43 -16.70
C GLN A 96 -3.53 6.24 -17.95
N GLN A 97 -2.37 6.91 -17.99
CA GLN A 97 -1.91 7.65 -19.18
C GLN A 97 -1.73 6.75 -20.42
N LYS A 98 -1.38 5.48 -20.24
CA LYS A 98 -1.29 4.51 -21.34
C LYS A 98 -2.67 4.03 -21.77
N LEU A 99 -3.59 3.81 -20.83
CA LEU A 99 -4.98 3.45 -21.10
C LEU A 99 -5.74 4.56 -21.82
N GLU A 100 -5.60 5.82 -21.41
CA GLU A 100 -6.21 6.98 -22.10
C GLU A 100 -5.72 7.15 -23.54
N LYS A 101 -4.50 6.69 -23.86
CA LYS A 101 -3.98 6.72 -25.23
C LYS A 101 -4.48 5.59 -26.12
N VAL A 102 -4.97 4.50 -25.53
CA VAL A 102 -5.42 3.29 -26.24
C VAL A 102 -6.95 3.23 -26.31
N THR A 103 -7.64 3.83 -25.34
CA THR A 103 -9.09 3.93 -25.32
C THR A 103 -9.50 5.17 -26.13
N PRO A 104 -10.22 5.02 -27.27
CA PRO A 104 -10.61 6.14 -28.13
C PRO A 104 -11.67 7.06 -27.52
#